data_AF-A0A5J5LAG4-F1
#
_entry.id   AF-A0A5J5LAG4-F1
#
_cell.length_a   1.000
_cell.length_b   1.000
_cell.length_c   1.000
_cell.angle_alpha   90.00
_cell.angle_beta   90.00
_cell.angle_gamma   90.00
#
_symmetry.space_group_name_H-M   'P 1'
#
loop_
_entity.id
_entity.type
_entity.pdbx_description
1 polymer ?
#
loop_
_entity_poly.entity_id
_entity_poly.type
_entity_poly.pdbx_seq_one_letter_code
_entity_poly.pdbx_strand_id
1 'polypeptide(L)'
;MKNVIDIRSSGRPDIFDRANTDGLFGRTRRLQQPLEKYLRGTETPRYLAYNDQSGVVAARGDNESLTPADNYRAFLLATTVRALFVVGDDSGDRTVSLPYEDIVAVDCTSGFRTTTLEITTVDEDRWVFECKGNLTTMTRFVDEATQIWTRTLTELDRAESQVEAAAAALEETSFGTAATHITAAQEALDNGRERIETLGEGATTTIEDRLQSVQTRIDTCQRRRHVRAAEEHRDTARHAWEIRAYERAADAYAQARSEYDRALAVTAPEPATEAITDARDAVEAEYAELLSAPVDAAQVAASAARATADPAKRASHWEDALDRYRTAYELDWGRDRRFDGDRASLRQALADIAVELVDAHREAGRQALRETGDESKREPSGTACEDAVAHFERAREVATELVPDRREPPADELAAVSGQGASVEAEPSGR
;
A
#
# COMPACT_ATOMS: atom_id res chain seq x y z
N MET A 1 -36.21 -48.24 -15.41
CA MET A 1 -34.91 -47.62 -15.05
C MET A 1 -35.08 -46.12 -15.10
N LYS A 2 -34.51 -45.38 -14.15
CA LYS A 2 -34.45 -43.92 -14.22
C LYS A 2 -33.38 -43.55 -15.26
N ASN A 3 -33.77 -42.88 -16.34
CA ASN A 3 -32.82 -42.47 -17.40
C ASN A 3 -32.09 -41.17 -17.06
N VAL A 4 -32.39 -40.58 -15.90
CA VAL A 4 -31.69 -39.44 -15.30
C VAL A 4 -31.40 -39.81 -13.85
N ILE A 5 -30.15 -39.65 -13.43
CA ILE A 5 -29.63 -40.06 -12.14
C ILE A 5 -28.97 -38.84 -11.50
N ASP A 6 -29.44 -38.49 -10.31
CA ASP A 6 -28.72 -37.58 -9.42
C ASP A 6 -27.70 -38.41 -8.62
N ILE A 7 -26.43 -38.15 -8.88
CA ILE A 7 -25.31 -38.94 -8.38
C ILE A 7 -25.13 -38.75 -6.88
N ARG A 8 -25.52 -37.57 -6.34
CA ARG A 8 -25.40 -37.29 -4.90
C ARG A 8 -26.43 -38.06 -4.08
N SER A 9 -27.66 -38.18 -4.59
CA SER A 9 -28.75 -38.84 -3.87
C SER A 9 -28.84 -40.35 -4.13
N SER A 10 -28.42 -40.80 -5.32
CA SER A 10 -28.58 -42.20 -5.74
C SER A 10 -27.30 -43.03 -5.59
N GLY A 11 -26.18 -42.39 -5.22
CA GLY A 11 -24.86 -42.99 -5.29
C GLY A 11 -24.31 -43.05 -6.72
N ARG A 12 -23.01 -43.30 -6.84
CA ARG A 12 -22.30 -43.34 -8.11
C ARG A 12 -22.60 -44.64 -8.88
N PRO A 13 -23.17 -44.57 -10.09
CA PRO A 13 -23.48 -45.77 -10.89
C PRO A 13 -22.24 -46.54 -11.34
N ASP A 14 -22.35 -47.87 -11.48
CA ASP A 14 -21.27 -48.77 -11.94
C ASP A 14 -20.60 -48.36 -13.26
N ILE A 15 -21.30 -47.61 -14.12
CA ILE A 15 -20.77 -47.16 -15.41
C ILE A 15 -19.60 -46.18 -15.28
N PHE A 16 -19.44 -45.54 -14.12
CA PHE A 16 -18.24 -44.75 -13.83
C PHE A 16 -16.99 -45.62 -13.67
N ASP A 17 -17.14 -46.86 -13.21
CA ASP A 17 -16.02 -47.74 -12.89
C ASP A 17 -15.85 -48.88 -13.90
N ARG A 18 -16.90 -49.19 -14.69
CA ARG A 18 -16.92 -50.27 -15.69
C ARG A 18 -17.62 -49.85 -16.99
N ALA A 19 -16.93 -50.00 -18.11
CA ALA A 19 -17.46 -49.69 -19.46
C ALA A 19 -18.57 -50.67 -19.91
N ASN A 20 -18.46 -51.94 -19.49
CA ASN A 20 -19.41 -53.01 -19.80
C ASN A 20 -20.04 -53.53 -18.50
N THR A 21 -21.25 -53.06 -18.19
CA THR A 21 -22.07 -53.67 -17.13
C THR A 21 -23.00 -54.71 -17.74
N ASP A 22 -22.87 -55.96 -17.31
CA ASP A 22 -23.76 -57.06 -17.72
C ASP A 22 -25.19 -56.79 -17.25
N GLY A 23 -26.05 -56.36 -18.18
CA GLY A 23 -27.49 -56.41 -18.04
C GLY A 23 -28.01 -57.79 -18.43
N LEU A 24 -28.90 -58.35 -17.61
CA LEU A 24 -29.46 -59.70 -17.63
C LEU A 24 -30.19 -60.15 -18.94
N PHE A 25 -30.07 -59.42 -20.06
CA PHE A 25 -30.75 -59.71 -21.34
C PHE A 25 -29.92 -59.32 -22.59
N GLY A 26 -28.62 -59.63 -22.62
CA GLY A 26 -27.93 -60.02 -23.87
C GLY A 26 -27.57 -58.94 -24.92
N ARG A 27 -27.48 -57.65 -24.57
CA ARG A 27 -26.83 -56.62 -25.42
C ARG A 27 -26.09 -55.61 -24.54
N THR A 28 -24.75 -55.68 -24.46
CA THR A 28 -23.99 -54.97 -23.42
C THR A 28 -22.62 -54.45 -23.91
N ARG A 29 -22.59 -53.36 -24.69
CA ARG A 29 -21.41 -52.48 -24.78
C ARG A 29 -21.82 -51.03 -24.57
N ARG A 30 -21.86 -50.50 -23.35
CA ARG A 30 -22.42 -49.14 -23.13
C ARG A 30 -21.49 -48.04 -23.64
N LEU A 31 -20.20 -48.18 -23.34
CA LEU A 31 -19.08 -47.33 -23.74
C LEU A 31 -17.84 -48.22 -23.93
N GLN A 32 -16.79 -47.71 -24.57
CA GLN A 32 -15.49 -48.37 -24.62
C GLN A 32 -14.70 -48.20 -23.33
N GLN A 33 -14.85 -47.07 -22.63
CA GLN A 33 -14.18 -46.80 -21.37
C GLN A 33 -15.18 -46.47 -20.24
N PRO A 34 -14.80 -46.70 -18.96
CA PRO A 34 -15.61 -46.23 -17.83
C PRO A 34 -15.77 -44.70 -17.86
N LEU A 35 -16.94 -44.21 -17.45
CA LEU A 35 -17.26 -42.77 -17.52
C LEU A 35 -16.26 -41.89 -16.74
N GLU A 36 -15.66 -42.40 -15.67
CA GLU A 36 -14.66 -41.68 -14.88
C GLU A 36 -13.45 -41.25 -15.71
N LYS A 37 -13.08 -42.02 -16.74
CA LYS A 37 -11.93 -41.72 -17.59
C LYS A 37 -12.10 -40.43 -18.41
N TYR A 38 -13.32 -39.94 -18.53
CA TYR A 38 -13.62 -38.68 -19.24
C TYR A 38 -13.65 -37.46 -18.32
N LEU A 39 -13.64 -37.65 -16.99
CA LEU A 39 -13.57 -36.58 -16.00
C LEU A 39 -12.13 -36.12 -15.79
N ARG A 40 -11.94 -34.84 -15.45
CA ARG A 40 -10.62 -34.21 -15.31
C ARG A 40 -10.35 -33.78 -13.87
N GLY A 41 -9.21 -34.15 -13.31
CA GLY A 41 -8.72 -33.62 -12.03
C GLY A 41 -9.74 -33.78 -10.89
N THR A 42 -10.14 -32.64 -10.30
CA THR A 42 -11.11 -32.53 -9.21
C THR A 42 -12.57 -32.36 -9.69
N GLU A 43 -12.83 -32.52 -10.99
CA GLU A 43 -14.18 -32.47 -11.58
C GLU A 43 -15.08 -33.55 -10.97
N THR A 44 -16.22 -33.15 -10.40
CA THR A 44 -17.19 -34.09 -9.82
C THR A 44 -18.50 -34.11 -10.61
N PRO A 45 -19.04 -35.28 -10.95
CA PRO A 45 -20.29 -35.38 -11.69
C PRO A 45 -21.47 -35.20 -10.72
N ARG A 46 -22.47 -34.39 -11.11
CA ARG A 46 -23.69 -34.14 -10.31
C ARG A 46 -24.88 -34.91 -10.85
N TYR A 47 -25.07 -34.89 -12.17
CA TYR A 47 -26.17 -35.58 -12.83
C TYR A 47 -25.67 -36.39 -14.01
N LEU A 48 -26.32 -37.53 -14.27
CA LEU A 48 -26.11 -38.39 -15.42
C LEU A 48 -27.44 -38.66 -16.11
N ALA A 49 -27.51 -38.41 -17.40
CA ALA A 49 -28.62 -38.81 -18.26
C ALA A 49 -28.12 -39.70 -19.39
N TYR A 50 -28.97 -40.57 -19.93
CA TYR A 50 -28.60 -41.40 -21.07
C TYR A 50 -29.75 -41.65 -22.04
N ASN A 51 -29.41 -41.86 -23.31
CA ASN A 51 -30.32 -42.34 -24.33
C ASN A 51 -29.69 -43.49 -25.13
N ASP A 52 -30.55 -44.33 -25.72
CA ASP A 52 -30.12 -45.58 -26.35
C ASP A 52 -29.85 -45.43 -27.86
N GLN A 53 -30.45 -44.45 -28.54
CA GLN A 53 -30.42 -44.36 -30.01
C GLN A 53 -30.32 -42.92 -30.55
N SER A 54 -30.87 -41.94 -29.82
CA SER A 54 -30.95 -40.55 -30.30
C SER A 54 -29.60 -39.85 -30.37
N GLY A 55 -28.63 -40.23 -29.54
CA GLY A 55 -27.32 -39.60 -29.53
C GLY A 55 -27.34 -38.17 -29.01
N VAL A 56 -26.47 -37.33 -29.57
CA VAL A 56 -26.50 -35.88 -29.45
C VAL A 56 -26.51 -35.26 -30.85
N VAL A 57 -27.32 -34.24 -31.05
CA VAL A 57 -27.41 -33.53 -32.34
C VAL A 57 -26.79 -32.15 -32.18
N ALA A 58 -25.78 -31.85 -32.99
CA ALA A 58 -25.25 -30.50 -33.16
C ALA A 58 -25.98 -29.84 -34.33
N ALA A 59 -26.80 -28.83 -34.05
CA ALA A 59 -27.46 -28.05 -35.09
C ALA A 59 -26.52 -26.98 -35.65
N ARG A 60 -25.39 -27.41 -36.23
CA ARG A 60 -24.47 -26.56 -36.99
C ARG A 60 -24.68 -26.81 -38.47
N GLY A 61 -25.20 -25.83 -39.22
CA GLY A 61 -25.31 -25.83 -40.70
C GLY A 61 -26.01 -27.05 -41.34
N ASP A 62 -25.35 -28.20 -41.31
CA ASP A 62 -25.77 -29.51 -41.86
C ASP A 62 -26.33 -30.50 -40.80
N ASN A 63 -26.57 -30.08 -39.55
CA ASN A 63 -27.07 -30.96 -38.47
C ASN A 63 -26.21 -32.22 -38.26
N GLU A 64 -24.96 -32.05 -37.83
CA GLU A 64 -24.10 -33.18 -37.50
C GLU A 64 -24.66 -33.92 -36.27
N SER A 65 -24.97 -35.20 -36.43
CA SER A 65 -25.52 -36.05 -35.38
C SER A 65 -24.50 -37.09 -34.93
N LEU A 66 -24.22 -37.12 -33.63
CA LEU A 66 -23.39 -38.15 -33.00
C LEU A 66 -24.32 -39.19 -32.37
N THR A 67 -24.68 -40.20 -33.16
CA THR A 67 -25.48 -41.35 -32.70
C THR A 67 -24.59 -42.48 -32.17
N PRO A 68 -25.05 -43.23 -31.16
CA PRO A 68 -24.33 -44.41 -30.70
C PRO A 68 -24.42 -45.56 -31.71
N ALA A 69 -23.39 -46.40 -31.77
CA ALA A 69 -23.44 -47.65 -32.52
C ALA A 69 -24.44 -48.66 -31.89
N ASP A 70 -24.87 -49.69 -32.62
CA ASP A 70 -26.02 -50.57 -32.28
C ASP A 70 -26.02 -51.18 -30.87
N ASN A 71 -24.84 -51.36 -30.28
CA ASN A 71 -24.69 -51.94 -28.93
C ASN A 71 -24.37 -50.90 -27.83
N TYR A 72 -24.20 -49.63 -28.22
CA TYR A 72 -23.73 -48.50 -27.40
C TYR A 72 -24.83 -47.52 -27.03
N ARG A 73 -24.48 -46.56 -26.17
CA ARG A 73 -25.39 -45.51 -25.68
C ARG A 73 -24.71 -44.15 -25.70
N ALA A 74 -25.53 -43.11 -25.63
CA ALA A 74 -25.08 -41.75 -25.40
C ALA A 74 -25.39 -41.32 -23.96
N PHE A 75 -24.44 -40.63 -23.34
CA PHE A 75 -24.52 -40.11 -21.98
C PHE A 75 -24.34 -38.59 -21.99
N LEU A 76 -25.10 -37.92 -21.14
CA LEU A 76 -24.92 -36.52 -20.79
C LEU A 76 -24.59 -36.45 -19.30
N LEU A 77 -23.44 -35.87 -18.98
CA LEU A 77 -23.02 -35.57 -17.62
C LEU A 77 -23.11 -34.07 -17.39
N ALA A 78 -23.71 -33.68 -16.27
CA ALA A 78 -23.54 -32.33 -15.74
C ALA A 78 -22.58 -32.42 -14.55
N THR A 79 -21.42 -31.78 -14.65
CA THR A 79 -20.36 -31.83 -13.65
C THR A 79 -20.26 -30.52 -12.88
N THR A 80 -19.27 -30.35 -12.02
CA THR A 80 -19.01 -29.04 -11.39
C THR A 80 -18.40 -28.02 -12.35
N VAL A 81 -17.92 -28.45 -13.53
CA VAL A 81 -17.12 -27.62 -14.44
C VAL A 81 -17.78 -27.46 -15.82
N ARG A 82 -18.55 -28.45 -16.27
CA ARG A 82 -19.06 -28.50 -17.65
C ARG A 82 -20.25 -29.43 -17.83
N ALA A 83 -20.94 -29.28 -18.96
CA ALA A 83 -21.75 -30.34 -19.53
C ALA A 83 -20.87 -31.20 -20.47
N LEU A 84 -20.95 -32.53 -20.35
CA LEU A 84 -20.14 -33.47 -21.13
C LEU A 84 -21.04 -34.52 -21.78
N PHE A 85 -20.99 -34.59 -23.11
CA PHE A 85 -21.59 -35.67 -23.88
C PHE A 85 -20.53 -36.75 -24.15
N VAL A 86 -20.91 -38.02 -23.96
CA VAL A 86 -20.09 -39.19 -24.32
C VAL A 86 -20.96 -40.15 -25.12
N VAL A 87 -20.61 -40.37 -26.38
CA VAL A 87 -21.35 -41.23 -27.32
C VAL A 87 -20.49 -42.43 -27.67
N GLY A 88 -20.94 -43.62 -27.27
CA GLY A 88 -20.20 -44.85 -27.56
C GLY A 88 -20.27 -45.25 -29.03
N ASP A 89 -19.13 -45.65 -29.59
CA ASP A 89 -19.00 -46.10 -30.97
C ASP A 89 -17.98 -47.27 -31.07
N ASP A 90 -18.07 -48.06 -32.13
CA ASP A 90 -17.18 -49.20 -32.41
C ASP A 90 -15.73 -48.75 -32.65
N SER A 91 -15.53 -47.53 -33.17
CA SER A 91 -14.21 -46.96 -33.45
C SER A 91 -13.55 -46.28 -32.24
N GLY A 92 -14.31 -46.04 -31.17
CA GLY A 92 -13.90 -45.29 -29.98
C GLY A 92 -15.02 -44.38 -29.50
N ASP A 93 -15.12 -44.14 -28.20
CA ASP A 93 -16.14 -43.21 -27.68
C ASP A 93 -15.85 -41.78 -28.17
N ARG A 94 -16.89 -41.07 -28.63
CA ARG A 94 -16.82 -39.68 -29.07
C ARG A 94 -17.31 -38.77 -27.96
N THR A 95 -16.64 -37.64 -27.74
CA THR A 95 -16.97 -36.71 -26.65
C THR A 95 -17.17 -35.28 -27.12
N VAL A 96 -18.14 -34.60 -26.53
CA VAL A 96 -18.34 -33.14 -26.68
C VAL A 96 -18.38 -32.53 -25.29
N SER A 97 -17.50 -31.56 -25.06
CA SER A 97 -17.33 -30.89 -23.76
C SER A 97 -17.77 -29.45 -23.91
N LEU A 98 -18.75 -29.03 -23.11
CA LEU A 98 -19.26 -27.67 -23.07
C LEU A 98 -18.96 -27.06 -21.69
N PRO A 99 -17.85 -26.31 -21.54
CA PRO A 99 -17.59 -25.51 -20.34
C PRO A 99 -18.77 -24.60 -20.02
N TYR A 100 -19.06 -24.40 -18.72
CA TYR A 100 -20.18 -23.53 -18.34
C TYR A 100 -20.00 -22.07 -18.76
N GLU A 101 -18.76 -21.61 -18.91
CA GLU A 101 -18.43 -20.28 -19.44
C GLU A 101 -18.81 -20.09 -20.91
N ASP A 102 -18.88 -21.17 -21.69
CA ASP A 102 -19.21 -21.12 -23.12
C ASP A 102 -20.71 -21.26 -23.39
N ILE A 103 -21.53 -21.52 -22.37
CA ILE A 103 -22.98 -21.74 -22.50
C ILE A 103 -23.72 -20.41 -22.30
N VAL A 104 -24.61 -20.06 -23.23
CA VAL A 104 -25.43 -18.84 -23.15
C VAL A 104 -26.88 -19.11 -22.78
N ALA A 105 -27.41 -20.28 -23.14
CA ALA A 105 -28.79 -20.65 -22.85
C ALA A 105 -28.92 -22.16 -22.69
N VAL A 106 -29.84 -22.55 -21.79
CA VAL A 106 -30.15 -23.94 -21.49
C VAL A 106 -31.67 -24.09 -21.43
N ASP A 107 -32.23 -24.80 -22.39
CA ASP A 107 -33.66 -24.98 -22.53
C ASP A 107 -34.05 -26.44 -22.29
N CYS A 108 -35.28 -26.64 -21.80
CA CYS A 108 -35.83 -27.97 -21.57
C CYS A 108 -37.28 -28.03 -22.05
N THR A 109 -37.51 -28.81 -23.10
CA THR A 109 -38.85 -29.05 -23.64
C THR A 109 -39.33 -30.43 -23.24
N SER A 110 -40.49 -30.51 -22.58
CA SER A 110 -41.13 -31.79 -22.25
C SER A 110 -42.14 -32.18 -23.31
N GLY A 111 -41.90 -33.28 -24.00
CA GLY A 111 -42.85 -33.94 -24.89
C GLY A 111 -43.65 -35.03 -24.17
N PHE A 112 -44.57 -35.69 -24.91
CA PHE A 112 -45.44 -36.73 -24.37
C PHE A 112 -44.68 -38.00 -23.92
N ARG A 113 -43.50 -38.27 -24.48
CA ARG A 113 -42.70 -39.48 -24.20
C ARG A 113 -41.26 -39.22 -23.80
N THR A 114 -40.73 -38.05 -24.13
CA THR A 114 -39.33 -37.69 -23.98
C THR A 114 -39.22 -36.24 -23.55
N THR A 115 -38.16 -35.94 -22.82
CA THR A 115 -37.74 -34.59 -22.50
C THR A 115 -36.48 -34.31 -23.31
N THR A 116 -36.42 -33.12 -23.90
CA THR A 116 -35.31 -32.67 -24.72
C THR A 116 -34.61 -31.53 -23.99
N LEU A 117 -33.33 -31.69 -23.72
CA LEU A 117 -32.45 -30.64 -23.24
C LEU A 117 -31.71 -30.04 -24.42
N GLU A 118 -31.60 -28.72 -24.41
CA GLU A 118 -30.94 -27.94 -25.43
C GLU A 118 -29.96 -26.98 -24.78
N ILE A 119 -28.73 -26.95 -25.30
CA ILE A 119 -27.68 -26.03 -24.85
C ILE A 119 -27.24 -25.22 -26.05
N THR A 120 -27.28 -23.89 -25.92
CA THR A 120 -26.71 -22.97 -26.91
C THR A 120 -25.40 -22.42 -26.36
N THR A 121 -24.35 -22.42 -27.18
CA THR A 121 -23.05 -21.86 -26.82
C THR A 121 -22.84 -20.45 -27.37
N VAL A 122 -21.77 -19.78 -26.93
CA VAL A 122 -21.35 -18.45 -27.40
C VAL A 122 -21.11 -18.39 -28.91
N ASP A 123 -20.70 -19.51 -29.53
CA ASP A 123 -20.49 -19.65 -30.98
C ASP A 123 -21.80 -19.88 -31.76
N GLU A 124 -22.95 -19.72 -31.11
CA GLU A 124 -24.29 -20.00 -31.63
C GLU A 124 -24.53 -21.49 -32.00
N ASP A 125 -23.64 -22.40 -31.57
CA ASP A 125 -23.85 -23.84 -31.73
C ASP A 125 -24.94 -24.33 -30.77
N ARG A 126 -25.92 -25.06 -31.30
CA ARG A 126 -27.04 -25.62 -30.54
C ARG A 126 -26.89 -27.14 -30.42
N TRP A 127 -26.83 -27.62 -29.19
CA TRP A 127 -26.66 -29.02 -28.83
C TRP A 127 -27.96 -29.57 -28.25
N VAL A 128 -28.50 -30.61 -28.87
CA VAL A 128 -29.80 -31.20 -28.50
C VAL A 128 -29.62 -32.63 -28.00
N PHE A 129 -30.16 -32.90 -26.82
CA PHE A 129 -30.13 -34.22 -26.18
C PHE A 129 -31.52 -34.64 -25.73
N GLU A 130 -32.05 -35.69 -26.36
CA GLU A 130 -33.37 -36.24 -26.04
C GLU A 130 -33.24 -37.45 -25.10
N CYS A 131 -34.08 -37.50 -24.06
CA CYS A 131 -34.11 -38.58 -23.08
C CYS A 131 -35.56 -38.96 -22.72
N LYS A 132 -35.84 -40.24 -22.47
CA LYS A 132 -37.15 -40.66 -21.93
C LYS A 132 -37.35 -40.33 -20.44
N GLY A 133 -36.29 -39.89 -19.75
CA GLY A 133 -36.33 -39.43 -18.37
C GLY A 133 -36.55 -37.92 -18.27
N ASN A 134 -37.00 -37.45 -17.11
CA ASN A 134 -37.20 -36.04 -16.85
C ASN A 134 -35.84 -35.32 -16.64
N LEU A 135 -35.48 -34.42 -17.56
CA LEU A 135 -34.24 -33.64 -17.53
C LEU A 135 -34.32 -32.34 -16.72
N THR A 136 -35.50 -31.92 -16.25
CA THR A 136 -35.72 -30.60 -15.63
C THR A 136 -34.75 -30.27 -14.51
N THR A 137 -34.43 -31.21 -13.61
CA THR A 137 -33.49 -30.96 -12.52
C THR A 137 -32.05 -30.78 -13.01
N MET A 138 -31.64 -31.54 -14.03
CA MET A 138 -30.33 -31.40 -14.65
C MET A 138 -30.22 -30.08 -15.41
N THR A 139 -31.25 -29.73 -16.21
CA THR A 139 -31.34 -28.43 -16.91
C THR A 139 -31.18 -27.28 -15.93
N ARG A 140 -31.93 -27.29 -14.83
CA ARG A 140 -31.85 -26.25 -13.80
C ARG A 140 -30.44 -26.15 -13.20
N PHE A 141 -29.80 -27.27 -12.92
CA PHE A 141 -28.42 -27.26 -12.42
C PHE A 141 -27.43 -26.68 -13.44
N VAL A 142 -27.55 -27.05 -14.73
CA VAL A 142 -26.67 -26.53 -15.79
C VAL A 142 -26.89 -25.03 -15.98
N ASP A 143 -28.14 -24.56 -16.00
CA ASP A 143 -28.48 -23.13 -16.03
C ASP A 143 -27.94 -22.37 -14.81
N GLU A 144 -28.18 -22.88 -13.59
CA GLU A 144 -27.64 -22.28 -12.36
C GLU A 144 -26.10 -22.22 -12.39
N ALA A 145 -25.43 -23.27 -12.87
CA ALA A 145 -23.98 -23.31 -13.00
C ALA A 145 -23.45 -22.30 -14.03
N THR A 146 -24.06 -22.22 -15.21
CA THR A 146 -23.77 -21.20 -16.22
C THR A 146 -23.88 -19.80 -15.63
N GLN A 147 -24.96 -19.49 -14.91
CA GLN A 147 -25.14 -18.17 -14.31
C GLN A 147 -24.10 -17.86 -13.23
N ILE A 148 -23.68 -18.84 -12.44
CA ILE A 148 -22.60 -18.66 -11.45
C ILE A 148 -21.29 -18.34 -12.15
N TRP A 149 -20.96 -19.06 -13.24
CA TRP A 149 -19.76 -18.79 -14.03
C TRP A 149 -19.79 -17.40 -14.66
N THR A 150 -20.88 -17.02 -15.35
CA THR A 150 -21.02 -15.68 -15.93
C THR A 150 -20.81 -14.59 -14.88
N ARG A 151 -21.46 -14.71 -13.70
CA ARG A 151 -21.31 -13.72 -12.63
C ARG A 151 -19.89 -13.69 -12.07
N THR A 152 -19.24 -14.84 -11.94
CA THR A 152 -17.84 -14.93 -11.48
C THR A 152 -16.90 -14.22 -12.45
N LEU A 153 -17.05 -14.45 -13.75
CA LEU A 153 -16.24 -13.79 -14.79
C LEU A 153 -16.49 -12.29 -14.82
N THR A 154 -17.73 -11.83 -14.66
CA THR A 154 -18.04 -10.40 -14.53
C THR A 154 -17.37 -9.74 -13.32
N GLU A 155 -17.34 -10.42 -12.17
CA GLU A 155 -16.65 -9.90 -10.98
C GLU A 155 -15.13 -9.87 -11.18
N LEU A 156 -14.56 -10.86 -11.89
CA LEU A 156 -13.14 -10.85 -12.26
C LEU A 156 -12.80 -9.69 -13.19
N ASP A 157 -13.59 -9.48 -14.25
CA ASP A 157 -13.40 -8.35 -15.17
C ASP A 157 -13.54 -7.01 -14.44
N ARG A 158 -14.45 -6.92 -13.47
CA ARG A 158 -14.57 -5.76 -12.57
C ARG A 158 -13.31 -5.58 -11.72
N ALA A 159 -12.80 -6.64 -11.10
CA ALA A 159 -11.58 -6.58 -10.29
C ALA A 159 -10.38 -6.11 -11.13
N GLU A 160 -10.21 -6.67 -12.33
CA GLU A 160 -9.16 -6.29 -13.28
C GLU A 160 -9.28 -4.81 -13.69
N SER A 161 -10.49 -4.34 -14.00
CA SER A 161 -10.76 -2.92 -14.31
C SER A 161 -10.42 -2.00 -13.14
N GLN A 162 -10.70 -2.40 -11.90
CA GLN A 162 -10.35 -1.62 -10.71
C GLN A 162 -8.84 -1.60 -10.46
N VAL A 163 -8.12 -2.69 -10.73
CA VAL A 163 -6.65 -2.73 -10.69
C VAL A 163 -6.05 -1.72 -11.67
N GLU A 164 -6.59 -1.64 -12.89
CA GLU A 164 -6.14 -0.69 -13.90
C GLU A 164 -6.40 0.77 -13.47
N ALA A 165 -7.59 1.05 -12.92
CA ALA A 165 -7.91 2.36 -12.36
C ALA A 165 -7.00 2.73 -11.18
N ALA A 166 -6.66 1.77 -10.31
CA ALA A 166 -5.71 1.97 -9.22
C ALA A 166 -4.32 2.32 -9.76
N ALA A 167 -3.84 1.59 -10.78
CA ALA A 167 -2.56 1.86 -11.42
C ALA A 167 -2.50 3.27 -12.02
N ALA A 168 -3.56 3.69 -12.73
CA ALA A 168 -3.66 5.05 -13.28
C ALA A 168 -3.63 6.12 -12.17
N ALA A 169 -4.40 5.93 -11.10
CA ALA A 169 -4.41 6.85 -9.96
C ALA A 169 -3.05 6.96 -9.27
N LEU A 170 -2.26 5.87 -9.24
CA LEU A 170 -0.88 5.92 -8.74
C LEU A 170 0.02 6.78 -9.61
N GLU A 171 -0.10 6.72 -10.93
CA GLU A 171 0.67 7.60 -11.84
C GLU A 171 0.31 9.08 -11.68
N GLU A 172 -0.92 9.38 -11.27
CA GLU A 172 -1.37 10.73 -10.92
C GLU A 172 -1.04 11.12 -9.46
N THR A 173 -0.31 10.29 -8.71
CA THR A 173 0.03 10.52 -7.27
C THR A 173 -1.23 10.67 -6.39
N SER A 174 -2.35 10.08 -6.81
CA SER A 174 -3.63 10.14 -6.11
C SER A 174 -3.82 8.92 -5.20
N PHE A 175 -3.10 8.90 -4.08
CA PHE A 175 -3.02 7.72 -3.19
C PHE A 175 -4.36 7.32 -2.56
N GLY A 176 -5.24 8.28 -2.27
CA GLY A 176 -6.58 8.01 -1.73
C GLY A 176 -7.51 7.38 -2.76
N THR A 177 -7.45 7.83 -4.01
CA THR A 177 -8.22 7.24 -5.11
C THR A 177 -7.69 5.85 -5.45
N ALA A 178 -6.37 5.68 -5.50
CA ALA A 178 -5.76 4.35 -5.65
C ALA A 178 -6.21 3.38 -4.55
N ALA A 179 -6.27 3.83 -3.29
CA ALA A 179 -6.79 3.04 -2.17
C ALA A 179 -8.21 2.52 -2.42
N THR A 180 -9.08 3.42 -2.89
CA THR A 180 -10.49 3.12 -3.14
C THR A 180 -10.63 2.05 -4.22
N HIS A 181 -9.87 2.18 -5.31
CA HIS A 181 -9.87 1.19 -6.39
C HIS A 181 -9.28 -0.15 -5.96
N ILE A 182 -8.21 -0.17 -5.15
CA ILE A 182 -7.65 -1.42 -4.60
C ILE A 182 -8.68 -2.16 -3.75
N THR A 183 -9.37 -1.46 -2.85
CA THR A 183 -10.44 -2.07 -2.03
C THR A 183 -11.57 -2.61 -2.91
N ALA A 184 -12.03 -1.84 -3.90
CA ALA A 184 -13.07 -2.29 -4.82
C ALA A 184 -12.65 -3.49 -5.67
N ALA A 185 -11.36 -3.59 -6.03
CA ALA A 185 -10.81 -4.74 -6.72
C ALA A 185 -10.83 -6.00 -5.84
N GLN A 186 -10.41 -5.87 -4.58
CA GLN A 186 -10.42 -6.98 -3.61
C GLN A 186 -11.85 -7.47 -3.36
N GLU A 187 -12.80 -6.56 -3.12
CA GLU A 187 -14.21 -6.91 -2.93
C GLU A 187 -14.78 -7.67 -4.13
N ALA A 188 -14.50 -7.23 -5.36
CA ALA A 188 -14.94 -7.91 -6.57
C ALA A 188 -14.31 -9.31 -6.70
N LEU A 189 -13.00 -9.44 -6.44
CA LEU A 189 -12.31 -10.73 -6.48
C LEU A 189 -12.87 -11.71 -5.45
N ASP A 190 -13.12 -11.25 -4.22
CA ASP A 190 -13.67 -12.08 -3.14
C ASP A 190 -15.12 -12.51 -3.46
N ASN A 191 -15.95 -11.61 -4.01
CA ASN A 191 -17.29 -11.94 -4.48
C ASN A 191 -17.26 -13.00 -5.59
N GLY A 192 -16.32 -12.89 -6.54
CA GLY A 192 -16.13 -13.90 -7.60
C GLY A 192 -15.75 -15.26 -7.01
N ARG A 193 -14.80 -15.28 -6.06
CA ARG A 193 -14.34 -16.50 -5.38
C ARG A 193 -15.46 -17.18 -4.59
N GLU A 194 -16.19 -16.44 -3.75
CA GLU A 194 -17.29 -16.98 -2.96
C GLU A 194 -18.38 -17.61 -3.86
N ARG A 195 -18.70 -16.98 -4.99
CA ARG A 195 -19.67 -17.51 -5.95
C ARG A 195 -19.22 -18.84 -6.52
N ILE A 196 -17.99 -18.94 -7.03
CA ILE A 196 -17.54 -20.16 -7.72
C ILE A 196 -17.38 -21.34 -6.76
N GLU A 197 -17.04 -21.08 -5.50
CA GLU A 197 -16.96 -22.09 -4.44
C GLU A 197 -18.29 -22.85 -4.24
N THR A 198 -19.44 -22.21 -4.53
CA THR A 198 -20.75 -22.85 -4.43
C THR A 198 -20.94 -24.02 -5.42
N LEU A 199 -20.21 -24.04 -6.54
CA LEU A 199 -20.22 -25.16 -7.49
C LEU A 199 -19.37 -26.33 -7.01
N GLY A 200 -18.32 -26.06 -6.24
CA GLY A 200 -17.43 -27.02 -5.60
C GLY A 200 -16.00 -26.98 -6.14
N GLU A 201 -15.12 -27.77 -5.51
CA GLU A 201 -13.67 -27.75 -5.70
C GLU A 201 -13.22 -27.79 -7.16
N GLY A 202 -13.82 -28.64 -8.01
CA GLY A 202 -13.47 -28.71 -9.42
C GLY A 202 -13.66 -27.40 -10.18
N ALA A 203 -14.68 -26.60 -9.84
CA ALA A 203 -14.91 -25.30 -10.44
C ALA A 203 -13.86 -24.29 -9.95
N THR A 204 -13.59 -24.27 -8.64
CA THR A 204 -12.57 -23.41 -8.04
C THR A 204 -11.18 -23.68 -8.62
N THR A 205 -10.75 -24.95 -8.71
CA THR A 205 -9.47 -25.33 -9.31
C THR A 205 -9.36 -24.89 -10.78
N THR A 206 -10.47 -24.88 -11.52
CA THR A 206 -10.47 -24.48 -12.95
C THR A 206 -10.13 -23.01 -13.13
N ILE A 207 -10.52 -22.14 -12.19
CA ILE A 207 -10.32 -20.68 -12.27
C ILE A 207 -9.21 -20.15 -11.37
N GLU A 208 -8.58 -21.02 -10.57
CA GLU A 208 -7.62 -20.66 -9.52
C GLU A 208 -6.44 -19.83 -10.03
N ASP A 209 -5.86 -20.21 -11.17
CA ASP A 209 -4.76 -19.46 -11.80
C ASP A 209 -5.17 -18.01 -12.15
N ARG A 210 -6.42 -17.82 -12.62
CA ARG A 210 -6.94 -16.48 -12.95
C ARG A 210 -7.19 -15.67 -11.67
N LEU A 211 -7.80 -16.28 -10.65
CA LEU A 211 -8.00 -15.63 -9.34
C LEU A 211 -6.65 -15.21 -8.72
N GLN A 212 -5.64 -16.07 -8.76
CA GLN A 212 -4.31 -15.79 -8.20
C GLN A 212 -3.57 -14.71 -9.00
N SER A 213 -3.71 -14.71 -10.33
CA SER A 213 -3.16 -13.65 -11.19
C SER A 213 -3.75 -12.28 -10.83
N VAL A 214 -5.07 -12.18 -10.67
CA VAL A 214 -5.72 -10.93 -10.26
C VAL A 214 -5.32 -10.52 -8.85
N GLN A 215 -5.29 -11.45 -7.88
CA GLN A 215 -4.80 -11.16 -6.52
C GLN A 215 -3.38 -10.58 -6.54
N THR A 216 -2.48 -11.21 -7.30
CA THR A 216 -1.08 -10.74 -7.44
C THR A 216 -1.01 -9.32 -7.98
N ARG A 217 -1.89 -8.95 -8.92
CA ARG A 217 -1.98 -7.58 -9.45
C ARG A 217 -2.52 -6.59 -8.41
N ILE A 218 -3.52 -6.98 -7.62
CA ILE A 218 -4.06 -6.18 -6.51
C ILE A 218 -2.95 -5.91 -5.48
N ASP A 219 -2.26 -6.96 -5.04
CA ASP A 219 -1.17 -6.88 -4.06
C ASP A 219 -0.02 -6.00 -4.58
N THR A 220 0.30 -6.10 -5.87
CA THR A 220 1.31 -5.24 -6.53
C THR A 220 0.90 -3.76 -6.49
N CYS A 221 -0.37 -3.43 -6.80
CA CYS A 221 -0.86 -2.05 -6.69
C CYS A 221 -0.83 -1.55 -5.25
N GLN A 222 -1.22 -2.38 -4.28
CA GLN A 222 -1.17 -2.03 -2.86
C GLN A 222 0.26 -1.78 -2.38
N ARG A 223 1.20 -2.65 -2.76
CA ARG A 223 2.62 -2.50 -2.43
C ARG A 223 3.21 -1.22 -3.02
N ARG A 224 2.95 -0.94 -4.30
CA ARG A 224 3.40 0.29 -4.98
C ARG A 224 2.81 1.55 -4.34
N ARG A 225 1.55 1.52 -3.94
CA ARG A 225 0.89 2.65 -3.25
C ARG A 225 1.64 3.01 -1.97
N HIS A 226 1.94 2.02 -1.13
CA HIS A 226 2.66 2.24 0.13
C HIS A 226 4.07 2.78 -0.11
N VAL A 227 4.80 2.25 -1.09
CA VAL A 227 6.14 2.77 -1.45
C VAL A 227 6.07 4.24 -1.89
N ARG A 228 5.17 4.59 -2.81
CA ARG A 228 5.06 5.99 -3.28
C ARG A 228 4.60 6.95 -2.18
N ALA A 229 3.71 6.51 -1.28
CA ALA A 229 3.32 7.31 -0.12
C ALA A 229 4.49 7.52 0.85
N ALA A 230 5.34 6.50 1.05
CA ALA A 230 6.55 6.62 1.85
C ALA A 230 7.54 7.63 1.26
N GLU A 231 7.70 7.63 -0.06
CA GLU A 231 8.53 8.61 -0.78
C GLU A 231 8.00 10.05 -0.63
N GLU A 232 6.69 10.28 -0.77
CA GLU A 232 6.09 11.61 -0.53
C GLU A 232 6.32 12.10 0.91
N HIS A 233 6.18 11.22 1.90
CA HIS A 233 6.46 11.55 3.29
C HIS A 233 7.94 11.86 3.52
N ARG A 234 8.86 11.13 2.88
CA ARG A 234 10.30 11.42 2.93
C ARG A 234 10.63 12.79 2.33
N ASP A 235 10.04 13.13 1.19
CA ASP A 235 10.24 14.44 0.55
C ASP A 235 9.67 15.57 1.41
N THR A 236 8.50 15.37 2.00
CA THR A 236 7.91 16.29 2.99
C THR A 236 8.84 16.47 4.18
N ALA A 237 9.45 15.39 4.69
CA ALA A 237 10.37 15.43 5.82
C ALA A 237 11.62 16.25 5.50
N ARG A 238 12.23 16.01 4.34
CA ARG A 238 13.42 16.75 3.86
C ARG A 238 13.12 18.23 3.70
N HIS A 239 12.00 18.58 3.07
CA HIS A 239 11.61 19.98 2.93
C HIS A 239 11.38 20.66 4.30
N ALA A 240 10.72 19.96 5.24
CA ALA A 240 10.54 20.46 6.60
C ALA A 240 11.88 20.64 7.32
N TRP A 241 12.85 19.75 7.09
CA TRP A 241 14.20 19.85 7.65
C TRP A 241 14.96 21.06 7.08
N GLU A 242 14.90 21.30 5.76
CA GLU A 242 15.53 22.47 5.12
C GLU A 242 15.10 23.80 5.76
N ILE A 243 13.83 23.91 6.14
CA ILE A 243 13.28 25.10 6.81
C ILE A 243 13.36 25.05 8.35
N ARG A 244 14.12 24.09 8.90
CA ARG A 244 14.32 23.86 10.35
C ARG A 244 13.04 23.56 11.14
N ALA A 245 11.99 23.09 10.48
CA ALA A 245 10.78 22.60 11.12
C ALA A 245 10.99 21.15 11.62
N TYR A 246 11.94 20.97 12.54
CA TYR A 246 12.46 19.65 12.95
C TYR A 246 11.37 18.67 13.38
N GLU A 247 10.40 19.10 14.20
CA GLU A 247 9.33 18.21 14.67
C GLU A 247 8.44 17.70 13.54
N ARG A 248 8.13 18.56 12.55
CA ARG A 248 7.36 18.17 11.37
C ARG A 248 8.16 17.21 10.50
N ALA A 249 9.46 17.45 10.35
CA ALA A 249 10.35 16.53 9.65
C ALA A 249 10.39 15.15 10.33
N ALA A 250 10.48 15.12 11.66
CA ALA A 250 10.48 13.89 12.44
C ALA A 250 9.17 13.12 12.33
N ASP A 251 8.03 13.82 12.38
CA ASP A 251 6.71 13.20 12.19
C ASP A 251 6.56 12.62 10.78
N ALA A 252 7.06 13.31 9.75
CA ALA A 252 7.01 12.85 8.36
C ALA A 252 7.94 11.65 8.11
N TYR A 253 9.16 11.63 8.64
CA TYR A 253 10.02 10.44 8.56
C TYR A 253 9.40 9.21 9.25
N ALA A 254 8.73 9.40 10.39
CA ALA A 254 8.01 8.31 11.06
C ALA A 254 6.86 7.75 10.21
N GLN A 255 6.12 8.62 9.48
CA GLN A 255 5.10 8.17 8.52
C GLN A 255 5.73 7.43 7.33
N ALA A 256 6.84 7.94 6.78
CA ALA A 256 7.55 7.28 5.69
C ALA A 256 7.97 5.85 6.06
N ARG A 257 8.56 5.67 7.25
CA ARG A 257 8.90 4.35 7.79
C ARG A 257 7.67 3.44 7.90
N SER A 258 6.58 3.93 8.49
CA SER A 258 5.34 3.16 8.62
C SER A 258 4.79 2.69 7.27
N GLU A 259 4.86 3.53 6.24
CA GLU A 259 4.43 3.15 4.89
C GLU A 259 5.36 2.10 4.25
N TYR A 260 6.67 2.19 4.44
CA TYR A 260 7.58 1.11 4.00
C TYR A 260 7.31 -0.21 4.73
N ASP A 261 7.05 -0.19 6.03
CA ASP A 261 6.70 -1.39 6.80
C ASP A 261 5.38 -2.01 6.29
N ARG A 262 4.38 -1.18 5.94
CA ARG A 262 3.15 -1.65 5.27
C ARG A 262 3.42 -2.25 3.90
N ALA A 263 4.32 -1.65 3.11
CA ALA A 263 4.71 -2.20 1.82
C ALA A 263 5.40 -3.57 1.95
N LEU A 264 6.24 -3.75 2.96
CA LEU A 264 6.93 -5.03 3.23
C LEU A 264 5.98 -6.13 3.74
N ALA A 265 4.86 -5.76 4.36
CA ALA A 265 3.84 -6.71 4.79
C ALA A 265 3.04 -7.31 3.61
N VAL A 266 3.05 -6.67 2.43
CA VAL A 266 2.35 -7.14 1.23
C VAL A 266 3.27 -8.02 0.38
N THR A 267 2.87 -9.28 0.15
CA THR A 267 3.64 -10.21 -0.69
C THR A 267 3.28 -9.99 -2.16
N ALA A 268 4.13 -9.25 -2.87
CA ALA A 268 3.96 -8.99 -4.31
C ALA A 268 5.31 -9.00 -5.03
N PRO A 269 5.36 -9.29 -6.35
CA PRO A 269 6.61 -9.32 -7.11
C PRO A 269 7.28 -7.96 -7.23
N GLU A 270 6.51 -6.86 -7.22
CA GLU A 270 7.03 -5.51 -7.45
C GLU A 270 6.42 -4.46 -6.49
N PRO A 271 7.20 -3.48 -6.02
CA PRO A 271 8.67 -3.41 -6.10
C PRO A 271 9.35 -4.52 -5.29
N ALA A 272 10.60 -4.84 -5.61
CA ALA A 272 11.34 -5.91 -4.94
C ALA A 272 11.55 -5.60 -3.44
N THR A 273 11.48 -6.63 -2.60
CA THR A 273 11.64 -6.51 -1.14
C THR A 273 12.96 -5.87 -0.74
N GLU A 274 14.05 -6.20 -1.42
CA GLU A 274 15.37 -5.62 -1.18
C GLU A 274 15.36 -4.10 -1.40
N ALA A 275 14.82 -3.63 -2.53
CA ALA A 275 14.73 -2.21 -2.85
C ALA A 275 13.91 -1.42 -1.80
N ILE A 276 12.82 -2.00 -1.30
CA ILE A 276 12.00 -1.37 -0.25
C ILE A 276 12.75 -1.33 1.09
N THR A 277 13.50 -2.38 1.40
CA THR A 277 14.31 -2.45 2.63
C THR A 277 15.43 -1.41 2.60
N ASP A 278 16.17 -1.32 1.48
CA ASP A 278 17.22 -0.33 1.29
C ASP A 278 16.68 1.11 1.40
N ALA A 279 15.50 1.38 0.80
CA ALA A 279 14.86 2.69 0.89
C ALA A 279 14.40 3.03 2.32
N ARG A 280 13.87 2.05 3.07
CA ARG A 280 13.50 2.22 4.47
C ARG A 280 14.73 2.49 5.34
N ASP A 281 15.81 1.73 5.15
CA ASP A 281 17.03 1.87 5.93
C ASP A 281 17.71 3.23 5.64
N ALA A 282 17.62 3.72 4.40
CA ALA A 282 18.04 5.09 4.06
C ALA A 282 17.19 6.16 4.79
N VAL A 283 15.88 5.95 4.91
CA VAL A 283 15.00 6.84 5.70
C VAL A 283 15.35 6.79 7.19
N GLU A 284 15.65 5.62 7.75
CA GLU A 284 16.09 5.50 9.14
C GLU A 284 17.42 6.22 9.41
N ALA A 285 18.37 6.13 8.47
CA ALA A 285 19.64 6.85 8.57
C ALA A 285 19.43 8.37 8.55
N GLU A 286 18.65 8.88 7.59
CA GLU A 286 18.30 10.30 7.53
C GLU A 286 17.54 10.77 8.77
N TYR A 287 16.64 9.93 9.30
CA TYR A 287 15.91 10.24 10.50
C TYR A 287 16.84 10.34 11.71
N ALA A 288 17.81 9.44 11.85
CA ALA A 288 18.81 9.52 12.92
C ALA A 288 19.65 10.81 12.82
N GLU A 289 20.08 11.21 11.62
CA GLU A 289 20.77 12.48 11.40
C GLU A 289 19.91 13.69 11.77
N LEU A 290 18.61 13.66 11.43
CA LEU A 290 17.67 14.71 11.81
C LEU A 290 17.58 14.85 13.34
N LEU A 291 17.61 13.75 14.09
CA LEU A 291 17.46 13.78 15.55
C LEU A 291 18.66 14.44 16.25
N SER A 292 19.86 14.36 15.68
CA SER A 292 21.07 15.01 16.21
C SER A 292 21.25 16.45 15.71
N ALA A 293 20.73 16.76 14.50
CA ALA A 293 20.96 18.02 13.79
C ALA A 293 20.73 19.30 14.62
N PRO A 294 19.67 19.44 15.47
CA PRO A 294 19.49 20.64 16.27
C PRO A 294 20.63 20.91 17.25
N VAL A 295 21.12 19.86 17.93
CA VAL A 295 22.20 19.97 18.90
C VAL A 295 23.54 20.18 18.19
N ASP A 296 23.78 19.47 17.09
CA ASP A 296 24.99 19.63 16.29
C ASP A 296 25.11 21.06 15.73
N ALA A 297 24.01 21.60 15.20
CA ALA A 297 23.96 22.98 14.72
C ALA A 297 24.26 23.99 15.86
N ALA A 298 23.72 23.74 17.05
CA ALA A 298 23.96 24.58 18.22
C ALA A 298 25.42 24.53 18.70
N GLN A 299 26.03 23.34 18.70
CA GLN A 299 27.44 23.14 19.02
C GLN A 299 28.37 23.79 18.00
N VAL A 300 28.05 23.72 16.71
CA VAL A 300 28.80 24.40 15.65
C VAL A 300 28.76 25.92 15.84
N ALA A 301 27.58 26.49 16.14
CA ALA A 301 27.45 27.92 16.41
C ALA A 301 28.26 28.36 17.65
N ALA A 302 28.18 27.60 18.75
CA ALA A 302 28.99 27.85 19.94
C ALA A 302 30.51 27.75 19.66
N SER A 303 30.92 26.80 18.81
CA SER A 303 32.34 26.64 18.43
C SER A 303 32.82 27.80 17.57
N ALA A 304 31.99 28.30 16.64
CA ALA A 304 32.29 29.50 15.86
C ALA A 304 32.44 30.74 16.75
N ALA A 305 31.59 30.90 17.77
CA ALA A 305 31.72 31.97 18.75
C ALA A 305 33.06 31.92 19.49
N ARG A 306 33.44 30.74 20.02
CA ARG A 306 34.73 30.54 20.72
C ARG A 306 35.95 30.84 19.84
N ALA A 307 35.88 30.51 18.55
CA ALA A 307 36.97 30.75 17.61
C ALA A 307 37.10 32.22 17.17
N THR A 308 36.11 33.07 17.48
CA THR A 308 36.08 34.46 17.02
C THR A 308 36.83 35.39 17.98
N ALA A 309 37.90 36.02 17.50
CA ALA A 309 38.70 36.94 18.30
C ALA A 309 38.00 38.29 18.52
N ASP A 310 37.40 38.83 17.45
CA ASP A 310 36.66 40.09 17.47
C ASP A 310 35.45 40.02 18.41
N PRO A 311 35.41 40.81 19.50
CA PRO A 311 34.38 40.71 20.53
C PRO A 311 32.96 40.99 20.03
N ALA A 312 32.77 41.95 19.11
CA ALA A 312 31.45 42.27 18.58
C ALA A 312 30.90 41.11 17.74
N LYS A 313 31.70 40.56 16.83
CA LYS A 313 31.33 39.36 16.05
C LYS A 313 31.17 38.13 16.94
N ARG A 314 32.01 37.96 17.96
CA ARG A 314 31.88 36.87 18.95
C ARG A 314 30.54 36.95 19.67
N ALA A 315 30.11 38.15 20.07
CA ALA A 315 28.79 38.34 20.68
C ALA A 315 27.65 37.93 19.74
N SER A 316 27.67 38.35 18.47
CA SER A 316 26.68 37.91 17.48
C SER A 316 26.67 36.39 17.28
N HIS A 317 27.83 35.73 17.25
CA HIS A 317 27.90 34.27 17.19
C HIS A 317 27.36 33.58 18.45
N TRP A 318 27.54 34.19 19.63
CA TRP A 318 26.93 33.67 20.86
C TRP A 318 25.42 33.85 20.90
N GLU A 319 24.86 34.92 20.32
CA GLU A 319 23.41 35.06 20.14
C GLU A 319 22.86 33.96 19.23
N ASP A 320 23.54 33.69 18.11
CA ASP A 320 23.21 32.63 17.15
C ASP A 320 23.24 31.23 17.78
N ALA A 321 24.21 30.99 18.68
CA ALA A 321 24.32 29.77 19.48
C ALA A 321 23.20 29.65 20.52
N LEU A 322 22.90 30.74 21.23
CA LEU A 322 21.83 30.79 22.22
C LEU A 322 20.48 30.43 21.60
N ASP A 323 20.16 31.01 20.44
CA ASP A 323 18.92 30.73 19.70
C ASP A 323 18.80 29.25 19.28
N ARG A 324 19.90 28.65 18.79
CA ARG A 324 19.91 27.22 18.41
C ARG A 324 19.78 26.28 19.60
N TYR A 325 20.46 26.57 20.70
CA TYR A 325 20.31 25.76 21.92
C TYR A 325 18.90 25.90 22.52
N ARG A 326 18.27 27.08 22.43
CA ARG A 326 16.87 27.27 22.83
C ARG A 326 15.94 26.43 21.95
N THR A 327 16.12 26.51 20.63
CA THR A 327 15.39 25.65 19.69
C THR A 327 15.54 24.17 20.07
N ALA A 328 16.77 23.67 20.23
CA ALA A 328 17.00 22.28 20.62
C ALA A 328 16.37 21.91 21.98
N TYR A 329 16.38 22.82 22.95
CA TYR A 329 15.76 22.63 24.26
C TYR A 329 14.23 22.54 24.19
N GLU A 330 13.61 23.34 23.32
CA GLU A 330 12.15 23.44 23.15
C GLU A 330 11.55 22.31 22.31
N LEU A 331 12.35 21.60 21.52
CA LEU A 331 11.87 20.44 20.75
C LEU A 331 11.27 19.36 21.66
N ASP A 332 10.15 18.81 21.21
CA ASP A 332 9.34 17.81 21.90
C ASP A 332 8.92 18.27 23.31
N TRP A 333 8.66 19.56 23.50
CA TRP A 333 8.09 20.06 24.74
C TRP A 333 6.68 19.50 24.96
N GLY A 334 6.43 18.92 26.14
CA GLY A 334 5.12 18.33 26.47
C GLY A 334 4.87 16.92 25.92
N ARG A 335 5.88 16.28 25.29
CA ARG A 335 5.84 14.86 24.90
C ARG A 335 7.14 14.13 25.23
N ASP A 336 7.18 12.83 24.94
CA ASP A 336 8.41 12.03 25.01
C ASP A 336 9.41 12.56 23.98
N ARG A 337 10.65 12.77 24.44
CA ARG A 337 11.69 13.42 23.65
C ARG A 337 12.35 12.45 22.68
N ARG A 338 12.40 12.82 21.40
CA ARG A 338 13.03 12.07 20.30
C ARG A 338 14.39 12.66 19.92
N PHE A 339 14.50 13.99 19.94
CA PHE A 339 15.73 14.70 19.59
C PHE A 339 16.81 14.53 20.65
N ASP A 340 18.05 14.52 20.19
CA ASP A 340 19.22 14.38 21.04
C ASP A 340 19.38 15.55 22.03
N GLY A 341 20.22 15.30 23.05
CA GLY A 341 20.46 16.22 24.16
C GLY A 341 19.38 16.11 25.23
N ASP A 342 19.75 15.62 26.42
CA ASP A 342 18.83 15.64 27.54
C ASP A 342 18.57 17.08 28.03
N ARG A 343 17.38 17.32 28.60
CA ARG A 343 16.96 18.67 29.00
C ARG A 343 17.87 19.30 30.06
N ALA A 344 18.49 18.51 30.93
CA ALA A 344 19.37 19.05 31.97
C ALA A 344 20.68 19.55 31.35
N SER A 345 21.28 18.76 30.46
CA SER A 345 22.48 19.16 29.70
C SER A 345 22.23 20.38 28.82
N LEU A 346 21.10 20.43 28.12
CA LEU A 346 20.74 21.59 27.28
C LEU A 346 20.47 22.84 28.12
N ARG A 347 19.81 22.71 29.27
CA ARG A 347 19.62 23.83 30.21
C ARG A 347 20.94 24.35 30.75
N GLN A 348 21.88 23.45 31.09
CA GLN A 348 23.22 23.86 31.53
C GLN A 348 23.97 24.58 30.41
N ALA A 349 23.97 24.02 29.19
CA ALA A 349 24.59 24.66 28.04
C ALA A 349 24.00 26.04 27.74
N LEU A 350 22.68 26.22 27.89
CA LEU A 350 22.03 27.53 27.77
C LEU A 350 22.52 28.53 28.82
N ALA A 351 22.70 28.09 30.07
CA ALA A 351 23.24 28.94 31.13
C ALA A 351 24.70 29.33 30.84
N ASP A 352 25.52 28.37 30.42
CA ASP A 352 26.93 28.60 30.08
C ASP A 352 27.06 29.57 28.89
N ILE A 353 26.24 29.40 27.85
CA ILE A 353 26.21 30.30 26.68
C ILE A 353 25.74 31.71 27.08
N ALA A 354 24.74 31.82 27.95
CA ALA A 354 24.30 33.12 28.44
C ALA A 354 25.42 33.86 29.19
N VAL A 355 26.24 33.15 29.96
CA VAL A 355 27.43 33.72 30.59
C VAL A 355 28.43 34.23 29.54
N GLU A 356 28.78 33.40 28.57
CA GLU A 356 29.74 33.77 27.52
C GLU A 356 29.24 34.93 26.65
N LEU A 357 27.94 34.98 26.37
CA LEU A 357 27.30 36.07 25.63
C LEU A 357 27.38 37.40 26.37
N VAL A 358 27.09 37.41 27.67
CA VAL A 358 27.22 38.61 28.52
C VAL A 358 28.66 39.10 28.54
N ASP A 359 29.63 38.20 28.70
CA ASP A 359 31.05 38.54 28.74
C ASP A 359 31.54 39.06 27.38
N ALA A 360 31.07 38.49 26.26
CA ALA A 360 31.39 38.95 24.91
C ALA A 360 30.84 40.36 24.62
N HIS A 361 29.59 40.64 24.99
CA HIS A 361 29.02 41.99 24.84
C HIS A 361 29.75 43.02 25.72
N ARG A 362 30.12 42.67 26.96
CA ARG A 362 30.93 43.56 27.81
C ARG A 362 32.29 43.86 27.20
N GLU A 363 32.98 42.86 26.65
CA GLU A 363 34.26 43.10 25.97
C GLU A 363 34.08 43.96 24.73
N ALA A 364 33.04 43.72 23.92
CA ALA A 364 32.74 44.53 22.75
C ALA A 364 32.46 46.00 23.12
N GLY A 365 31.66 46.24 24.15
CA GLY A 365 31.42 47.59 24.68
C GLY A 365 32.70 48.26 25.17
N ARG A 366 33.55 47.54 25.91
CA ARG A 366 34.86 48.06 26.35
C ARG A 366 35.80 48.37 25.18
N GLN A 367 35.82 47.53 24.15
CA GLN A 367 36.64 47.77 22.96
C GLN A 367 36.18 49.02 22.20
N ALA A 368 34.87 49.18 21.98
CA ALA A 368 34.31 50.38 21.35
C ALA A 368 34.65 51.67 22.13
N LEU A 369 34.63 51.62 23.46
CA LEU A 369 35.08 52.75 24.30
C LEU A 369 36.59 53.01 24.25
N ARG A 370 37.44 52.00 24.00
CA ARG A 370 38.90 52.21 23.85
C ARG A 370 39.25 52.81 22.50
N GLU A 371 38.59 52.35 21.44
CA GLU A 371 38.78 52.86 20.08
C GLU A 371 38.39 54.35 19.96
N THR A 372 37.47 54.84 20.78
CA THR A 372 37.13 56.27 20.90
C THR A 372 38.15 57.10 21.70
N GLY A 373 38.87 56.49 22.65
CA GLY A 373 39.85 57.18 23.50
C GLY A 373 41.21 57.41 22.84
N ASP A 374 41.65 56.51 21.97
CA ASP A 374 42.94 56.62 21.25
C ASP A 374 42.91 57.65 20.10
N GLU A 375 41.72 58.05 19.62
CA GLU A 375 41.55 59.23 18.76
C GLU A 375 41.57 60.56 19.54
N SER A 376 42.56 60.73 20.42
CA SER A 376 42.76 61.90 21.30
C SER A 376 42.99 63.27 20.58
N LYS A 377 42.52 63.44 19.34
CA LYS A 377 42.41 64.73 18.64
C LYS A 377 41.09 64.97 17.89
N ARG A 378 40.08 64.10 18.01
CA ARG A 378 38.72 64.40 17.54
C ARG A 378 37.72 64.00 18.62
N GLU A 379 36.65 64.78 18.74
CA GLU A 379 35.51 64.44 19.57
C GLU A 379 35.07 63.00 19.24
N PRO A 380 34.75 62.17 20.26
CA PRO A 380 34.30 60.81 20.02
C PRO A 380 33.13 60.84 19.03
N SER A 381 33.23 60.09 17.94
CA SER A 381 32.11 59.95 17.01
C SER A 381 30.93 59.34 17.77
N GLY A 382 29.79 60.04 17.84
CA GLY A 382 28.61 59.62 18.62
C GLY A 382 28.18 58.16 18.40
N THR A 383 28.41 57.63 17.19
CA THR A 383 28.13 56.25 16.79
C THR A 383 28.88 55.20 17.63
N ALA A 384 30.13 55.45 18.01
CA ALA A 384 30.92 54.46 18.76
C ALA A 384 30.53 54.42 20.26
N CYS A 385 30.07 55.53 20.82
CA CYS A 385 29.43 55.54 22.14
C CYS A 385 28.07 54.84 22.10
N GLU A 386 27.28 55.06 21.05
CA GLU A 386 26.00 54.38 20.84
C GLU A 386 26.18 52.86 20.73
N ASP A 387 27.17 52.39 19.98
CA ASP A 387 27.51 50.97 19.84
C ASP A 387 27.94 50.33 21.18
N ALA A 388 28.74 51.05 21.97
CA ALA A 388 29.15 50.59 23.30
C ALA A 388 27.95 50.46 24.26
N VAL A 389 27.07 51.46 24.26
CA VAL A 389 25.82 51.44 25.07
C VAL A 389 24.94 50.28 24.66
N ALA A 390 24.72 50.06 23.35
CA ALA A 390 23.91 48.94 22.85
C ALA A 390 24.44 47.59 23.33
N HIS A 391 25.76 47.38 23.33
CA HIS A 391 26.37 46.17 23.85
C HIS A 391 26.18 45.99 25.37
N PHE A 392 26.37 47.03 26.18
CA PHE A 392 26.14 46.93 27.62
C PHE A 392 24.66 46.72 27.97
N GLU A 393 23.74 47.37 27.26
CA GLU A 393 22.30 47.16 27.43
C GLU A 393 21.93 45.73 27.10
N ARG A 394 22.43 45.19 25.98
CA ARG A 394 22.19 43.80 25.59
C ARG A 394 22.73 42.80 26.61
N ALA A 395 23.94 43.03 27.12
CA ALA A 395 24.51 42.22 28.20
C ALA A 395 23.62 42.23 29.45
N ARG A 396 23.07 43.40 29.83
CA ARG A 396 22.18 43.54 30.98
C ARG A 396 20.84 42.83 30.77
N GLU A 397 20.26 42.90 29.58
CA GLU A 397 19.03 42.17 29.23
C GLU A 397 19.22 40.67 29.39
N VAL A 398 20.23 40.10 28.72
CA VAL A 398 20.55 38.67 28.78
C VAL A 398 20.85 38.24 30.22
N ALA A 399 21.62 39.03 30.97
CA ALA A 399 21.92 38.74 32.35
C ALA A 399 20.67 38.76 33.24
N THR A 400 19.74 39.69 33.01
CA THR A 400 18.51 39.77 33.79
C THR A 400 17.60 38.56 33.54
N GLU A 401 17.54 38.07 32.30
CA GLU A 401 16.66 36.97 31.93
C GLU A 401 17.23 35.58 32.27
N LEU A 402 18.53 35.37 32.05
CA LEU A 402 19.12 34.03 32.02
C LEU A 402 20.19 33.79 33.07
N VAL A 403 20.92 34.83 33.50
CA VAL A 403 22.03 34.72 34.47
C VAL A 403 22.02 35.88 35.49
N PRO A 404 21.01 35.95 36.38
CA PRO A 404 20.77 37.13 37.22
C PRO A 404 21.95 37.52 38.12
N ASP A 405 22.77 36.55 38.53
CA ASP A 405 23.97 36.76 39.36
C ASP A 405 25.04 37.61 38.67
N ARG A 406 24.95 37.81 37.34
CA ARG A 406 25.85 38.66 36.56
C ARG A 406 25.22 39.99 36.14
N ARG A 407 24.06 40.36 36.70
CA ARG A 407 23.33 41.59 36.36
C ARG A 407 24.10 42.87 36.67
N GLU A 408 24.86 42.89 37.77
CA GLU A 408 25.71 44.04 38.12
C GLU A 408 27.03 43.97 37.33
N PRO A 409 27.39 45.02 36.57
CA PRO A 409 28.72 45.09 35.97
C PRO A 409 29.79 45.18 37.06
N PRO A 410 31.00 44.62 36.84
CA PRO A 410 32.14 44.87 37.71
C PRO A 410 32.35 46.37 37.94
N ALA A 411 32.81 46.77 39.13
CA ALA A 411 33.00 48.18 39.51
C ALA A 411 33.83 49.00 38.50
N ASP A 412 34.74 48.35 37.78
CA ASP A 412 35.61 48.95 36.77
C ASP A 412 34.85 49.38 35.49
N GLU A 413 33.75 48.69 35.15
CA GLU A 413 32.90 49.03 33.99
C GLU A 413 31.96 50.21 34.31
N LEU A 414 31.44 50.28 35.54
CA LEU A 414 30.66 51.43 36.02
C LEU A 414 31.49 52.73 36.05
N ALA A 415 32.78 52.62 36.38
CA ALA A 415 33.71 53.73 36.37
C ALA A 415 34.02 54.25 34.95
N ALA A 416 34.11 53.37 33.95
CA ALA A 416 34.34 53.75 32.56
C ALA A 416 33.15 54.53 31.95
N VAL A 417 31.91 54.08 32.21
CA VAL A 417 30.68 54.75 31.73
C VAL A 417 30.45 56.09 32.48
N SER A 418 30.72 56.11 33.80
CA SER A 418 30.55 57.31 34.63
C SER A 418 31.62 58.38 34.39
N GLY A 419 32.85 57.98 34.04
CA GLY A 419 33.95 58.91 33.73
C GLY A 419 33.74 59.75 32.47
N GLN A 420 33.00 59.23 31.48
CA GLN A 420 32.66 59.97 30.26
C GLN A 420 31.34 60.74 30.38
N GLY A 421 30.33 60.23 31.11
CA GLY A 421 29.13 61.02 31.43
C GLY A 421 29.45 62.31 32.20
N ALA A 422 30.39 62.23 33.15
CA ALA A 422 30.92 63.40 33.85
C ALA A 422 31.77 64.32 32.96
N SER A 423 32.33 63.81 31.85
CA SER A 423 33.09 64.63 30.89
C SER A 423 32.18 65.36 29.90
N VAL A 424 30.95 64.86 29.66
CA VAL A 424 29.92 65.52 28.84
C VAL A 424 29.13 66.56 29.64
N GLU A 425 28.88 66.34 30.94
CA GLU A 425 28.22 67.34 31.81
C GLU A 425 29.13 68.47 32.32
N ALA A 426 30.45 68.40 32.07
CA ALA A 426 31.43 69.39 32.50
C ALA A 426 31.77 70.45 31.44
N GLU A 427 30.86 70.77 30.51
CA GLU A 427 30.90 72.06 29.79
C GLU A 427 30.08 73.12 30.56
N PRO A 428 30.73 74.07 31.27
CA PRO A 428 30.03 75.20 31.85
C PRO A 428 29.65 76.20 30.76
N SER A 429 28.37 76.56 30.74
CA SER A 429 27.86 77.79 30.12
C SER A 429 28.71 79.02 30.50
N GLY A 430 29.26 79.69 29.49
CA GLY A 430 29.88 81.02 29.59
C GLY A 430 30.93 81.20 28.49
N ARG A 431 30.73 82.01 27.44
CA ARG A 431 30.20 83.37 27.40
C ARG A 431 29.58 83.70 26.04
#